data_AF-A0A2V5KAH3-F1
#
_entry.id   AF-A0A2V5KAH3-F1
#
_cell.length_a   1.000
_cell.length_b   1.000
_cell.length_c   1.000
_cell.angle_alpha   90.00
_cell.angle_beta   90.00
_cell.angle_gamma   90.00
#
_symmetry.space_group_name_H-M   'P 1'
#
loop_
_entity.id
_entity.type
_entity.pdbx_description
1 polymer ?
#
loop_
_entity_poly.entity_id
_entity_poly.type
_entity_poly.pdbx_seq_one_letter_code
_entity_poly.pdbx_strand_id
1 'polypeptide(L)'
;MNDFLIPVTNSCTLITLSYVAIKLRNRVIGGTNEMVLVPLFTGLSSVLMMLLPIPADLIINDLRYIPIIMAGLRLGLPVALLSTIPPAAYGLWLQQPYLIYELLHGLLFPALISSFLHRKEYRSGFEPLRLVDGVKIAVLLFAVKTAAGILLFRSDWLHYAAMNGYMFVITLLCLLVLIALHNDENKTWLLQRQLELEANQDRLTGLPNFRSFLEIAGSTLKKRRISIFMIDIDNFKNFNDTLGHLQGDQLLREAGSLMRGTIGEKDYIARYGGEEFIVMCDSVDRNLVAFLAHRLCDEIAAYPFVGREVQPDKAISISIGIAVSERPGDDLYRLIAEADQALYVSKRGGKNRYTFFDNREPLSLYS
;
A
#
# COMPACT_ATOMS: atom_id res chain seq x y z
N MET A 1 -19.46 26.30 -34.14
CA MET A 1 -19.37 25.02 -33.39
C MET A 1 -20.39 25.13 -32.28
N ASN A 2 -21.20 24.12 -31.98
CA ASN A 2 -22.29 24.26 -31.01
C ASN A 2 -21.68 24.56 -29.62
N ASP A 3 -21.80 25.79 -29.09
CA ASP A 3 -21.07 26.23 -27.88
C ASP A 3 -21.38 25.36 -26.65
N PHE A 4 -22.53 24.68 -26.66
CA PHE A 4 -22.91 23.66 -25.68
C PHE A 4 -21.98 22.42 -25.63
N LEU A 5 -21.24 22.09 -26.69
CA LEU A 5 -20.35 20.92 -26.73
C LEU A 5 -19.00 21.16 -26.03
N ILE A 6 -18.61 22.41 -25.81
CA ILE A 6 -17.31 22.76 -25.20
C ILE A 6 -17.21 22.21 -23.76
N PRO A 7 -18.20 22.40 -22.87
CA PRO A 7 -18.15 21.86 -21.51
C PRO A 7 -18.15 20.34 -21.43
N VAL A 8 -18.88 19.70 -22.34
CA VAL A 8 -18.89 18.23 -22.45
C VAL A 8 -17.49 17.74 -22.82
N THR A 9 -16.86 18.37 -23.82
CA THR A 9 -15.50 18.03 -24.25
C THR A 9 -14.48 18.25 -23.13
N ASN A 10 -14.56 19.39 -22.42
CA ASN A 10 -13.70 19.67 -21.26
C ASN A 10 -13.91 18.65 -20.14
N SER A 11 -15.15 18.22 -19.87
CA SER A 11 -15.43 17.19 -18.87
C SER A 11 -14.82 15.84 -19.23
N CYS A 12 -14.89 15.43 -20.51
CA CYS A 12 -14.25 14.21 -21.00
C CYS A 12 -12.72 14.28 -20.87
N THR A 13 -12.12 15.42 -21.25
CA THR A 13 -10.68 15.66 -21.10
C THR A 13 -10.25 15.58 -19.64
N LEU A 14 -11.01 16.20 -18.74
CA LEU A 14 -10.74 16.18 -17.31
C LEU A 14 -10.82 14.77 -16.71
N ILE A 15 -11.86 14.01 -17.07
CA ILE A 15 -12.01 12.62 -16.62
C ILE A 15 -10.83 11.78 -17.10
N THR A 16 -10.43 11.95 -18.36
CA THR A 16 -9.29 11.23 -18.95
C THR A 16 -7.98 11.58 -18.25
N LEU A 17 -7.69 12.87 -18.05
CA LEU A 17 -6.51 13.34 -17.33
C LEU A 17 -6.49 12.82 -15.88
N SER A 18 -7.64 12.85 -15.21
CA SER A 18 -7.78 12.36 -13.83
C SER A 18 -7.54 10.86 -13.74
N TYR A 19 -8.05 10.08 -14.69
CA TYR A 19 -7.81 8.64 -14.77
C TYR A 19 -6.33 8.32 -14.96
N VAL A 20 -5.67 8.99 -15.91
CA VAL A 20 -4.23 8.83 -16.15
C VAL A 20 -3.41 9.22 -14.91
N ALA A 21 -3.75 10.34 -14.27
CA ALA A 21 -3.07 10.79 -13.06
C ALA A 21 -3.21 9.77 -11.90
N ILE A 22 -4.40 9.17 -11.75
CA ILE A 22 -4.65 8.13 -10.74
C ILE A 22 -3.81 6.88 -11.03
N LYS A 23 -3.72 6.42 -12.29
CA LYS A 23 -2.87 5.26 -12.67
C LYS A 23 -1.38 5.53 -12.50
N LEU A 24 -0.92 6.75 -12.75
CA LEU A 24 0.48 7.13 -12.61
C LEU A 24 0.88 7.39 -11.15
N ARG A 25 -0.08 7.72 -10.26
CA ARG A 25 0.17 8.00 -8.84
C ARG A 25 1.05 6.93 -8.20
N ASN A 26 0.70 5.66 -8.35
CA ASN A 26 1.42 4.57 -7.70
C ASN A 26 2.82 4.30 -8.29
N ARG A 27 3.12 4.81 -9.49
CA ARG A 27 4.44 4.65 -10.15
C ARG A 27 5.36 5.85 -9.92
N VAL A 28 4.80 7.05 -9.77
CA VAL A 28 5.55 8.32 -9.78
C VAL A 28 5.56 8.99 -8.40
N ILE A 29 4.52 8.82 -7.60
CA ILE A 29 4.31 9.54 -6.35
C ILE A 29 4.60 8.59 -5.18
N GLY A 30 5.88 8.47 -4.82
CA GLY A 30 6.26 7.95 -3.50
C GLY A 30 5.72 8.87 -2.39
N GLY A 31 5.23 8.28 -1.29
CA GLY A 31 4.44 8.99 -0.27
C GLY A 31 5.06 10.24 0.36
N THR A 32 6.36 10.49 0.19
CA THR A 32 7.06 11.67 0.69
C THR A 32 6.79 12.96 -0.11
N ASN A 33 6.33 12.89 -1.36
CA ASN A 33 6.17 14.09 -2.22
C ASN A 33 4.72 14.48 -2.56
N GLU A 34 3.71 13.85 -1.95
CA GLU A 34 2.29 14.11 -2.28
C GLU A 34 1.88 15.57 -2.05
N MET A 35 2.39 16.22 -1.01
CA MET A 35 2.03 17.61 -0.66
C MET A 35 2.57 18.64 -1.67
N VAL A 36 3.51 18.26 -2.53
CA VAL A 36 4.08 19.13 -3.56
C VAL A 36 3.57 18.73 -4.95
N LEU A 37 3.60 17.45 -5.27
CA LEU A 37 3.23 16.96 -6.61
C LEU A 37 1.73 17.07 -6.85
N VAL A 38 0.89 16.76 -5.86
CA VAL A 38 -0.57 16.78 -6.08
C VAL A 38 -1.07 18.20 -6.40
N PRO A 39 -0.75 19.26 -5.62
CA PRO A 39 -1.13 20.63 -5.97
C PRO A 39 -0.67 21.10 -7.34
N LEU A 40 0.53 20.68 -7.77
CA LEU A 40 1.06 21.03 -9.08
C LEU A 40 0.22 20.39 -10.20
N PHE A 41 -0.05 19.09 -10.11
CA PHE A 41 -0.86 18.39 -11.12
C PHE A 41 -2.31 18.86 -11.15
N THR A 42 -2.93 19.09 -10.00
CA THR A 42 -4.31 19.60 -9.91
C THR A 42 -4.39 21.04 -10.42
N GLY A 43 -3.42 21.88 -10.09
CA GLY A 43 -3.33 23.25 -10.59
C GLY A 43 -3.10 23.30 -12.10
N LEU A 44 -2.20 22.48 -12.65
CA LEU A 44 -1.99 22.35 -14.10
C LEU A 44 -3.25 21.83 -14.81
N SER A 45 -3.94 20.84 -14.22
CA SER A 45 -5.21 20.35 -14.76
C SER A 45 -6.27 21.45 -14.78
N SER A 46 -6.28 22.32 -13.76
CA SER A 46 -7.16 23.48 -13.70
C SER A 46 -6.83 24.49 -14.80
N VAL A 47 -5.54 24.77 -15.04
CA VAL A 47 -5.07 25.62 -16.15
C VAL A 47 -5.48 25.04 -17.51
N LEU A 48 -5.37 23.72 -17.70
CA LEU A 48 -5.82 23.08 -18.95
C LEU A 48 -7.32 23.30 -19.21
N MET A 49 -8.14 23.29 -18.16
CA MET A 49 -9.57 23.60 -18.29
C MET A 49 -9.84 25.07 -18.65
N MET A 50 -8.86 25.96 -18.45
CA MET A 50 -8.93 27.38 -18.83
C MET A 50 -8.56 27.62 -20.30
N LEU A 51 -7.88 26.68 -20.98
CA LEU A 51 -7.40 26.87 -22.35
C LEU A 51 -8.52 26.83 -23.41
N LEU A 52 -9.66 26.24 -23.08
CA LEU A 52 -10.85 26.16 -23.93
C LEU A 52 -12.04 26.76 -23.17
N PRO A 53 -12.06 28.09 -22.93
CA PRO A 53 -13.17 28.73 -22.22
C PRO A 53 -14.45 28.64 -23.05
N ILE A 54 -15.60 28.49 -22.39
CA ILE A 54 -16.89 28.67 -23.06
C ILE A 54 -16.99 30.16 -23.43
N PRO A 55 -17.26 30.51 -24.71
CA PRO A 55 -17.57 31.89 -25.04
C PRO A 55 -18.88 32.28 -24.37
N ALA A 56 -18.79 33.13 -23.36
CA ALA A 56 -19.93 33.82 -22.76
C ALA A 56 -19.56 35.30 -22.63
N ASP A 57 -20.47 36.18 -23.01
CA ASP A 57 -20.19 37.59 -23.29
C ASP A 57 -19.68 38.41 -22.08
N LEU A 58 -19.75 37.86 -20.86
CA LEU A 58 -19.43 38.60 -19.62
C LEU A 58 -18.63 37.81 -18.55
N ILE A 59 -18.71 36.47 -18.47
CA ILE A 59 -17.99 35.64 -17.47
C ILE A 59 -17.47 34.36 -18.11
N ILE A 60 -16.25 33.94 -17.76
CA ILE A 60 -15.73 32.63 -18.13
C ILE A 60 -16.33 31.56 -17.24
N ASN A 61 -17.26 30.77 -17.77
CA ASN A 61 -17.78 29.61 -17.09
C ASN A 61 -17.00 28.38 -17.60
N ASP A 62 -16.06 27.85 -16.82
CA ASP A 62 -15.31 26.64 -17.18
C ASP A 62 -15.35 25.60 -16.05
N LEU A 63 -14.55 24.53 -16.18
CA LEU A 63 -14.49 23.42 -15.22
C LEU A 63 -13.23 23.45 -14.34
N ARG A 64 -12.49 24.58 -14.28
CA ARG A 64 -11.20 24.68 -13.57
C ARG A 64 -11.27 24.36 -12.07
N TYR A 65 -12.44 24.51 -11.45
CA TYR A 65 -12.63 24.24 -10.03
C TYR A 65 -12.74 22.75 -9.68
N ILE A 66 -13.06 21.88 -10.64
CA ILE A 66 -13.29 20.45 -10.35
C ILE A 66 -12.02 19.75 -9.83
N PRO A 67 -10.82 19.92 -10.43
CA PRO A 67 -9.57 19.40 -9.85
C PRO A 67 -9.34 19.88 -8.41
N ILE A 68 -9.66 21.14 -8.10
CA ILE A 68 -9.49 21.74 -6.78
C ILE A 68 -10.47 21.14 -5.78
N ILE A 69 -11.72 20.89 -6.18
CA ILE A 69 -12.72 20.19 -5.36
C ILE A 69 -12.20 18.79 -4.99
N MET A 70 -11.69 18.05 -5.97
CA MET A 70 -11.14 16.71 -5.72
C MET A 70 -9.92 16.76 -4.80
N ALA A 71 -9.06 17.78 -4.92
CA ALA A 71 -7.93 17.98 -4.04
C ALA A 71 -8.37 18.26 -2.59
N GLY A 72 -9.33 19.17 -2.39
CA GLY A 72 -9.84 19.53 -1.06
C GLY A 72 -10.60 18.40 -0.39
N LEU A 73 -11.46 17.69 -1.13
CA LEU A 73 -12.20 16.57 -0.58
C LEU A 73 -11.26 15.44 -0.14
N ARG A 74 -10.21 15.14 -0.92
CA ARG A 74 -9.28 14.02 -0.66
C ARG A 74 -8.20 14.33 0.37
N LEU A 75 -7.61 15.52 0.29
CA LEU A 75 -6.37 15.86 1.01
C LEU A 75 -6.50 17.07 1.92
N GLY A 76 -7.67 17.70 1.94
CA GLY A 76 -7.99 18.82 2.80
C GLY A 76 -7.45 20.16 2.32
N LEU A 77 -7.60 21.16 3.19
CA LEU A 77 -7.42 22.57 2.86
C LEU A 77 -6.02 22.96 2.35
N PRO A 78 -4.91 22.50 2.95
CA PRO A 78 -3.58 22.93 2.50
C PRO A 78 -3.32 22.59 1.04
N VAL A 79 -3.66 21.37 0.62
CA VAL A 79 -3.48 20.91 -0.75
C VAL A 79 -4.43 21.64 -1.70
N ALA A 80 -5.68 21.86 -1.29
CA ALA A 80 -6.65 22.60 -2.09
C ALA A 80 -6.20 24.04 -2.38
N LEU A 81 -5.72 24.77 -1.36
CA LEU A 81 -5.23 26.13 -1.52
C LEU A 81 -3.98 26.20 -2.39
N LEU A 82 -3.02 25.31 -2.20
CA LEU A 82 -1.83 25.23 -3.07
C LEU A 82 -2.22 24.94 -4.52
N SER A 83 -3.26 24.12 -4.74
CA SER A 83 -3.78 23.81 -6.08
C SER A 83 -4.36 25.03 -6.80
N THR A 84 -4.76 26.08 -6.08
CA THR A 84 -5.30 27.31 -6.69
C THR A 84 -4.22 28.22 -7.27
N ILE A 85 -2.95 28.05 -6.88
CA ILE A 85 -1.87 28.96 -7.26
C ILE A 85 -1.64 28.97 -8.79
N PRO A 86 -1.47 27.80 -9.47
CA PRO A 86 -1.25 27.81 -10.92
C PRO A 86 -2.39 28.44 -11.73
N PRO A 87 -3.68 28.11 -11.53
CA PRO A 87 -4.76 28.74 -12.29
C PRO A 87 -4.96 30.22 -11.91
N ALA A 88 -4.68 30.64 -10.67
CA ALA A 88 -4.71 32.06 -10.30
C ALA A 88 -3.64 32.86 -11.05
N ALA A 89 -2.40 32.36 -11.09
CA ALA A 89 -1.31 33.00 -11.83
C ALA A 89 -1.60 33.08 -13.33
N TYR A 90 -2.16 32.01 -13.91
CA TYR A 90 -2.55 31.99 -15.31
C TYR A 90 -3.70 32.98 -15.63
N GLY A 91 -4.70 33.08 -14.73
CA GLY A 91 -5.79 34.05 -14.86
C GLY A 91 -5.32 35.50 -14.80
N LEU A 92 -4.36 35.81 -13.92
CA LEU A 92 -3.72 37.13 -13.85
C LEU A 92 -2.96 37.47 -15.13
N TRP A 93 -2.21 36.50 -15.67
CA TRP A 93 -1.45 36.68 -16.90
C TRP A 93 -2.34 36.99 -18.11
N LEU A 94 -3.52 36.36 -18.18
CA LEU A 94 -4.54 36.62 -19.21
C LEU A 94 -5.33 37.91 -19.01
N GLN A 95 -5.12 38.66 -17.92
CA GLN A 95 -5.87 39.88 -17.57
C GLN A 95 -7.39 39.69 -17.62
N GLN A 96 -7.87 38.59 -17.02
CA GLN A 96 -9.29 38.22 -17.08
C GLN A 96 -10.22 39.29 -16.49
N PRO A 97 -11.36 39.59 -17.14
CA PRO A 97 -12.37 40.47 -16.58
C PRO A 97 -12.95 39.83 -15.31
N TYR A 98 -13.43 40.66 -14.39
CA TYR A 98 -14.00 40.21 -13.11
C TYR A 98 -13.05 39.32 -12.27
N LEU A 99 -11.75 39.63 -12.30
CA LEU A 99 -10.68 38.88 -11.62
C LEU A 99 -11.02 38.47 -10.17
N ILE A 100 -11.54 39.39 -9.35
CA ILE A 100 -11.89 39.11 -7.94
C ILE A 100 -12.98 38.04 -7.86
N TYR A 101 -14.00 38.12 -8.72
CA TYR A 101 -15.07 37.14 -8.78
C TYR A 101 -14.53 35.77 -9.20
N GLU A 102 -13.67 35.71 -10.22
CA GLU A 102 -13.05 34.47 -10.71
C GLU A 102 -12.15 33.80 -9.66
N LEU A 103 -11.35 34.57 -8.92
CA LEU A 103 -10.52 34.04 -7.84
C LEU A 103 -11.37 33.48 -6.69
N LEU A 104 -12.45 34.18 -6.32
CA LEU A 104 -13.32 33.73 -5.23
C LEU A 104 -14.17 32.51 -5.64
N HIS A 105 -14.93 32.61 -6.72
CA HIS A 105 -15.90 31.59 -7.13
C HIS A 105 -15.27 30.44 -7.94
N GLY A 106 -14.21 30.72 -8.69
CA GLY A 106 -13.53 29.74 -9.52
C GLY A 106 -12.44 28.95 -8.78
N LEU A 107 -11.90 29.48 -7.67
CA LEU A 107 -10.77 28.84 -6.98
C LEU A 107 -10.97 28.72 -5.46
N LEU A 108 -11.20 29.83 -4.76
CA LEU A 108 -11.19 29.85 -3.29
C LEU A 108 -12.40 29.14 -2.66
N PHE A 109 -13.62 29.46 -3.09
CA PHE A 109 -14.84 28.80 -2.57
C PHE A 109 -14.86 27.29 -2.85
N PRO A 110 -14.54 26.81 -4.06
CA PRO A 110 -14.38 25.37 -4.30
C PRO A 110 -13.36 24.71 -3.35
N ALA A 111 -12.22 25.36 -3.10
CA ALA A 111 -11.21 24.85 -2.18
C ALA A 111 -11.74 24.77 -0.73
N LEU A 112 -12.37 25.83 -0.23
CA LEU A 112 -12.91 25.89 1.13
C LEU A 112 -14.06 24.91 1.35
N ILE A 113 -15.04 24.91 0.44
CA ILE A 113 -16.25 24.08 0.54
C ILE A 113 -15.90 22.59 0.51
N SER A 114 -15.06 22.18 -0.44
CA SER A 114 -14.65 20.77 -0.55
C SER A 114 -13.82 20.32 0.64
N SER A 115 -12.92 21.18 1.13
CA SER A 115 -12.07 20.88 2.29
C SER A 115 -12.85 20.82 3.60
N PHE A 116 -13.99 21.53 3.71
CA PHE A 116 -14.86 21.43 4.88
C PHE A 116 -15.52 20.05 5.02
N LEU A 117 -15.72 19.36 3.89
CA LEU A 117 -16.26 18.00 3.84
C LEU A 117 -15.16 16.92 3.86
N HIS A 118 -13.89 17.32 3.96
CA HIS A 118 -12.76 16.39 4.07
C HIS A 118 -12.82 15.60 5.38
N ARG A 119 -12.52 14.31 5.28
CA ARG A 119 -12.35 13.39 6.41
C ARG A 119 -10.93 12.81 6.38
N LYS A 120 -10.30 12.63 7.56
CA LYS A 120 -8.92 12.14 7.64
C LYS A 120 -8.76 10.76 6.98
N GLU A 121 -9.82 9.96 7.02
CA GLU A 121 -9.92 8.62 6.46
C GLU A 121 -9.89 8.61 4.92
N TYR A 122 -10.27 9.72 4.28
CA TYR A 122 -10.16 9.86 2.82
C TYR A 122 -8.69 9.95 2.37
N ARG A 123 -7.80 10.51 3.20
CA ARG A 123 -6.38 10.63 2.89
C ARG A 123 -5.66 9.28 2.93
N SER A 124 -6.04 8.42 3.87
CA SER A 124 -5.45 7.08 4.01
C SER A 124 -5.97 6.10 2.96
N GLY A 125 -7.06 6.44 2.25
CA GLY A 125 -7.66 5.60 1.21
C GLY A 125 -8.46 4.41 1.74
N PHE A 126 -8.63 4.30 3.06
CA PHE A 126 -9.42 3.23 3.68
C PHE A 126 -10.93 3.45 3.55
N GLU A 127 -11.39 4.70 3.67
CA GLU A 127 -12.79 5.05 3.46
C GLU A 127 -13.00 5.56 2.03
N PRO A 128 -14.01 5.06 1.31
CA PRO A 128 -14.37 5.62 0.00
C PRO A 128 -14.93 7.03 0.15
N LEU A 129 -14.65 7.88 -0.84
CA LEU A 129 -15.27 9.20 -0.95
C LEU A 129 -16.79 9.04 -1.12
N ARG A 130 -17.58 9.70 -0.29
CA ARG A 130 -19.04 9.59 -0.36
C ARG A 130 -19.58 10.41 -1.53
N LEU A 131 -20.38 9.79 -2.40
CA LEU A 131 -21.06 10.48 -3.50
C LEU A 131 -21.91 11.67 -3.01
N VAL A 132 -22.52 11.52 -1.83
CA VAL A 132 -23.30 12.57 -1.17
C VAL A 132 -22.48 13.84 -0.88
N ASP A 133 -21.18 13.70 -0.59
CA ASP A 133 -20.32 14.87 -0.37
C ASP A 133 -20.10 15.61 -1.69
N GLY A 134 -19.93 14.90 -2.80
CA GLY A 134 -19.90 15.50 -4.15
C GLY A 134 -21.19 16.26 -4.51
N VAL A 135 -22.36 15.69 -4.20
CA VAL A 135 -23.66 16.34 -4.40
C VAL A 135 -23.76 17.63 -3.58
N LYS A 136 -23.40 17.59 -2.28
CA LYS A 136 -23.42 18.77 -1.40
C LYS A 136 -22.53 19.90 -1.93
N ILE A 137 -21.33 19.56 -2.39
CA ILE A 137 -20.38 20.54 -2.96
C ILE A 137 -20.99 21.19 -4.21
N ALA A 138 -21.52 20.38 -5.14
CA ALA A 138 -22.13 20.90 -6.37
C ALA A 138 -23.32 21.83 -6.07
N VAL A 139 -24.20 21.46 -5.14
CA VAL A 139 -25.37 22.26 -4.74
C VAL A 139 -24.95 23.56 -4.06
N LEU A 140 -23.99 23.52 -3.15
CA LEU A 140 -23.53 24.72 -2.45
C LEU A 140 -22.85 25.70 -3.41
N LEU A 141 -22.00 25.21 -4.32
CA LEU A 141 -21.38 26.05 -5.35
C LEU A 141 -22.42 26.64 -6.31
N PHE A 142 -23.42 25.86 -6.72
CA PHE A 142 -24.52 26.36 -7.53
C PHE A 142 -25.30 27.48 -6.84
N ALA A 143 -25.63 27.32 -5.55
CA ALA A 143 -26.34 28.33 -4.78
C ALA A 143 -25.51 29.62 -4.63
N VAL A 144 -24.22 29.49 -4.28
CA VAL A 144 -23.30 30.63 -4.13
C VAL A 144 -23.11 31.38 -5.45
N LYS A 145 -22.94 30.67 -6.58
CA LYS A 145 -22.84 31.27 -7.91
C LYS A 145 -24.16 31.95 -8.32
N THR A 146 -25.30 31.30 -8.10
CA THR A 146 -26.61 31.88 -8.41
C THR A 146 -26.84 33.19 -7.66
N ALA A 147 -26.54 33.23 -6.35
CA ALA A 147 -26.69 34.44 -5.54
C ALA A 147 -25.80 35.59 -6.05
N ALA A 148 -24.53 35.31 -6.35
CA ALA A 148 -23.62 36.32 -6.88
C ALA A 148 -24.03 36.80 -8.28
N GLY A 149 -24.46 35.89 -9.15
CA GLY A 149 -24.90 36.21 -10.50
C GLY A 149 -26.13 37.11 -10.55
N ILE A 150 -27.12 36.90 -9.68
CA ILE A 150 -28.29 37.77 -9.58
C ILE A 150 -27.89 39.20 -9.19
N LEU A 151 -26.87 39.36 -8.35
CA LEU A 151 -26.37 40.67 -7.93
C LEU A 151 -25.59 41.39 -9.04
N LEU A 152 -24.78 40.64 -9.80
CA LEU A 152 -23.87 41.18 -10.81
C LEU A 152 -24.55 41.39 -12.18
N PHE A 153 -25.51 40.54 -12.57
CA PHE A 153 -26.14 40.53 -13.91
C PHE A 153 -27.63 40.80 -13.85
N ARG A 154 -28.02 41.92 -13.22
CA ARG A 154 -29.45 42.27 -13.06
C ARG A 154 -30.22 42.38 -14.39
N SER A 155 -29.59 42.85 -15.45
CA SER A 155 -30.22 42.99 -16.78
C SER A 155 -30.45 41.65 -17.48
N ASP A 156 -29.53 40.69 -17.33
CA ASP A 156 -29.47 39.44 -18.11
C ASP A 156 -29.54 38.18 -17.22
N TRP A 157 -30.20 38.29 -16.08
CA TRP A 157 -30.19 37.25 -15.04
C TRP A 157 -30.77 35.90 -15.52
N LEU A 158 -31.72 35.90 -16.46
CA LEU A 158 -32.31 34.69 -17.05
C LEU A 158 -31.26 33.88 -17.85
N HIS A 159 -30.46 34.56 -18.67
CA HIS A 159 -29.39 33.93 -19.44
C HIS A 159 -28.32 33.36 -18.50
N TYR A 160 -27.91 34.15 -17.50
CA TYR A 160 -26.97 33.69 -16.47
C TYR A 160 -27.50 32.45 -15.71
N ALA A 161 -28.76 32.48 -15.27
CA ALA A 161 -29.36 31.38 -14.52
C ALA A 161 -29.43 30.08 -15.35
N ALA A 162 -29.77 30.18 -16.64
CA ALA A 162 -29.77 29.04 -17.56
C ALA A 162 -28.37 28.45 -17.73
N MET A 163 -27.35 29.30 -17.94
CA MET A 163 -25.94 28.86 -18.06
C MET A 163 -25.41 28.24 -16.76
N ASN A 164 -25.74 28.82 -15.61
CA ASN A 164 -25.35 28.27 -14.31
C ASN A 164 -26.03 26.92 -14.03
N GLY A 165 -27.30 26.77 -14.41
CA GLY A 165 -28.03 25.51 -14.32
C GLY A 165 -27.41 24.41 -15.19
N TYR A 166 -27.04 24.75 -16.44
CA TYR A 166 -26.33 23.83 -17.33
C TYR A 166 -24.99 23.38 -16.74
N MET A 167 -24.19 24.32 -16.25
CA MET A 167 -22.88 24.02 -15.65
C MET A 167 -22.99 23.27 -14.33
N PHE A 168 -24.06 23.46 -13.57
CA PHE A 168 -24.35 22.65 -12.38
C PHE A 168 -24.56 21.18 -12.75
N VAL A 169 -25.35 20.88 -13.79
CA VAL A 169 -25.56 19.51 -14.25
C VAL A 169 -24.24 18.85 -14.65
N ILE A 170 -23.41 19.56 -15.43
CA ILE A 170 -22.10 19.04 -15.86
C ILE A 170 -21.17 18.84 -14.67
N THR A 171 -21.11 19.80 -13.75
CA THR A 171 -20.29 19.70 -12.53
C THR A 171 -20.70 18.51 -11.68
N LEU A 172 -22.01 18.33 -11.47
CA LEU A 172 -22.56 17.24 -10.70
C LEU A 172 -22.18 15.90 -11.32
N LEU A 173 -22.44 15.71 -12.61
CA LEU A 173 -22.10 14.48 -13.32
C LEU A 173 -20.59 14.20 -13.29
N CYS A 174 -19.76 15.22 -13.56
CA CYS A 174 -18.32 15.08 -13.56
C CYS A 174 -17.78 14.72 -12.16
N LEU A 175 -18.27 15.36 -11.09
CA LEU A 175 -17.87 15.02 -9.72
C LEU A 175 -18.29 13.61 -9.33
N LEU A 176 -19.51 13.18 -9.68
CA LEU A 176 -19.97 11.82 -9.39
C LEU A 176 -19.10 10.77 -10.11
N VAL A 177 -18.77 11.01 -11.38
CA VAL A 177 -17.88 10.13 -12.16
C VAL A 177 -16.47 10.10 -11.58
N LEU A 178 -15.89 11.26 -11.24
CA LEU A 178 -14.54 11.32 -10.67
C LEU A 178 -14.45 10.67 -9.29
N ILE A 179 -15.48 10.83 -8.44
CA ILE A 179 -15.56 10.16 -7.14
C ILE A 179 -15.70 8.65 -7.32
N ALA A 180 -16.59 8.20 -8.22
CA ALA A 180 -16.78 6.78 -8.50
C ALA A 180 -15.49 6.12 -9.03
N LEU A 181 -14.83 6.77 -10.00
CA LEU A 181 -13.58 6.32 -10.59
C LEU A 181 -12.46 6.24 -9.55
N HIS A 182 -12.37 7.24 -8.67
CA HIS A 182 -11.39 7.23 -7.59
C HIS A 182 -11.62 6.09 -6.59
N ASN A 183 -12.88 5.87 -6.21
CA ASN A 183 -13.25 4.81 -5.28
C ASN A 183 -13.00 3.41 -5.85
N ASP A 184 -13.28 3.21 -7.14
CA ASP A 184 -13.03 1.94 -7.82
C ASP A 184 -11.54 1.59 -7.87
N GLU A 185 -10.68 2.57 -8.20
CA GLU A 185 -9.24 2.35 -8.18
C GLU A 185 -8.73 2.09 -6.75
N ASN A 186 -9.19 2.85 -5.75
CA ASN A 186 -8.79 2.62 -4.36
C ASN A 186 -9.21 1.23 -3.88
N LYS A 187 -10.41 0.76 -4.24
CA LYS A 187 -10.87 -0.60 -3.92
C LYS A 187 -9.99 -1.66 -4.58
N THR A 188 -9.66 -1.47 -5.85
CA THR A 188 -8.79 -2.38 -6.60
C THR A 188 -7.40 -2.45 -5.95
N TRP A 189 -6.85 -1.30 -5.54
CA TRP A 189 -5.57 -1.24 -4.86
C TRP A 189 -5.59 -1.93 -3.48
N LEU A 190 -6.63 -1.71 -2.68
CA LEU A 190 -6.79 -2.37 -1.38
C LEU A 190 -6.90 -3.89 -1.53
N LEU A 191 -7.68 -4.36 -2.51
CA LEU A 191 -7.84 -5.78 -2.79
C LEU A 191 -6.52 -6.41 -3.24
N GLN A 192 -5.80 -5.74 -4.13
CA GLN A 192 -4.48 -6.21 -4.56
C GLN A 192 -3.52 -6.29 -3.37
N ARG A 193 -3.51 -5.28 -2.49
CA ARG A 193 -2.65 -5.28 -1.31
C ARG A 193 -3.00 -6.40 -0.34
N GLN A 194 -4.29 -6.69 -0.15
CA GLN A 194 -4.73 -7.81 0.68
C GLN A 194 -4.30 -9.15 0.06
N LEU A 195 -4.49 -9.33 -1.25
CA LEU A 195 -4.04 -10.52 -1.96
C LEU A 195 -2.52 -10.71 -1.87
N GLU A 196 -1.73 -9.62 -1.95
CA GLU A 196 -0.28 -9.67 -1.74
C GLU A 196 0.10 -10.12 -0.33
N LEU A 197 -0.59 -9.63 0.70
CA LEU A 197 -0.35 -10.04 2.08
C LEU A 197 -0.72 -11.52 2.27
N GLU A 198 -1.89 -11.92 1.81
CA GLU A 198 -2.34 -13.32 1.87
C GLU A 198 -1.45 -14.26 1.05
N ALA A 199 -0.92 -13.81 -0.07
CA ALA A 199 -0.02 -14.59 -0.92
C ALA A 199 1.39 -14.74 -0.34
N ASN A 200 1.80 -13.88 0.60
CA ASN A 200 3.18 -13.83 1.12
C ASN A 200 3.31 -14.19 2.61
N GLN A 201 2.20 -14.38 3.33
CA GLN A 201 2.20 -14.75 4.75
C GLN A 201 1.59 -16.13 4.97
N ASP A 202 2.07 -16.83 5.98
CA ASP A 202 1.45 -18.02 6.52
C ASP A 202 0.31 -17.63 7.48
N ARG A 203 -0.91 -18.11 7.21
CA ARG A 203 -2.12 -17.72 7.96
C ARG A 203 -2.11 -18.17 9.43
N LEU A 204 -1.38 -19.22 9.77
CA LEU A 204 -1.34 -19.73 11.14
C LEU A 204 -0.45 -18.87 12.02
N THR A 205 0.79 -18.64 11.58
CA THR A 205 1.85 -18.02 12.37
C THR A 205 1.98 -16.51 12.14
N GLY A 206 1.45 -15.98 11.03
CA GLY A 206 1.64 -14.59 10.61
C GLY A 206 3.05 -14.28 10.08
N LEU A 207 3.95 -15.28 10.07
CA LEU A 207 5.27 -15.16 9.44
C LEU A 207 5.13 -15.11 7.92
N PRO A 208 6.16 -14.63 7.20
CA PRO A 208 6.27 -14.88 5.77
C PRO A 208 6.11 -16.37 5.44
N ASN A 209 5.53 -16.67 4.28
CA ASN A 209 5.46 -18.04 3.78
C ASN A 209 6.69 -18.38 2.93
N PHE A 210 6.79 -19.65 2.53
CA PHE A 210 7.93 -20.13 1.73
C PHE A 210 8.08 -19.41 0.38
N ARG A 211 6.98 -18.98 -0.25
CA ARG A 211 7.06 -18.20 -1.49
C ARG A 211 7.78 -16.86 -1.25
N SER A 212 7.39 -16.13 -0.22
CA SER A 212 8.03 -14.86 0.15
C SER A 212 9.50 -15.05 0.52
N PHE A 213 9.82 -16.15 1.20
CA PHE A 213 11.19 -16.55 1.50
C PHE A 213 12.05 -16.69 0.24
N LEU A 214 11.58 -17.43 -0.77
CA LEU A 214 12.32 -17.66 -2.01
C LEU A 214 12.64 -16.35 -2.75
N GLU A 215 11.69 -15.40 -2.76
CA GLU A 215 11.89 -14.10 -3.39
C GLU A 215 12.98 -13.28 -2.66
N ILE A 216 12.88 -13.17 -1.33
CA ILE A 216 13.81 -12.38 -0.52
C ILE A 216 15.20 -13.03 -0.46
N ALA A 217 15.28 -14.32 -0.14
CA ALA A 217 16.53 -15.05 -0.06
C ALA A 217 17.21 -15.13 -1.42
N GLY A 218 16.47 -15.38 -2.50
CA GLY A 218 17.01 -15.41 -3.86
C GLY A 218 17.55 -14.07 -4.31
N SER A 219 16.85 -12.97 -4.01
CA SER A 219 17.32 -11.61 -4.34
C SER A 219 18.57 -11.21 -3.54
N THR A 220 18.68 -11.68 -2.30
CA THR A 220 19.83 -11.43 -1.43
C THR A 220 21.03 -12.25 -1.87
N LEU A 221 20.84 -13.55 -2.11
CA LEU A 221 21.87 -14.48 -2.57
C LEU A 221 22.52 -14.01 -3.88
N LYS A 222 21.76 -13.43 -4.82
CA LYS A 222 22.31 -12.83 -6.04
C LYS A 222 23.35 -11.74 -5.79
N LYS A 223 23.28 -11.05 -4.67
CA LYS A 223 24.13 -9.88 -4.35
C LYS A 223 25.26 -10.21 -3.38
N ARG A 224 25.06 -11.20 -2.51
CA ARG A 224 25.97 -11.53 -1.40
C ARG A 224 25.81 -12.99 -0.99
N ARG A 225 26.76 -13.50 -0.22
CA ARG A 225 26.65 -14.81 0.40
C ARG A 225 25.71 -14.74 1.61
N ILE A 226 24.96 -15.81 1.82
CA ILE A 226 24.02 -16.03 2.92
C ILE A 226 24.19 -17.45 3.51
N SER A 227 23.60 -17.69 4.67
CA SER A 227 23.39 -19.03 5.23
C SER A 227 21.91 -19.35 5.32
N ILE A 228 21.54 -20.61 5.11
CA ILE A 228 20.17 -21.12 5.20
C ILE A 228 20.08 -22.07 6.40
N PHE A 229 19.04 -21.90 7.20
CA PHE A 229 18.72 -22.74 8.34
C PHE A 229 17.39 -23.42 8.04
N MET A 230 17.36 -24.74 8.01
CA MET A 230 16.12 -25.52 8.06
C MET A 230 15.86 -25.91 9.51
N ILE A 231 14.69 -25.61 10.03
CA ILE A 231 14.34 -25.73 11.45
C ILE A 231 13.07 -26.56 11.57
N ASP A 232 13.02 -27.47 12.52
CA ASP A 232 11.84 -28.29 12.80
C ASP A 232 11.63 -28.43 14.31
N ILE A 233 10.37 -28.36 14.74
CA ILE A 233 9.99 -28.55 16.15
C ILE A 233 10.03 -30.04 16.49
N ASP A 234 10.90 -30.39 17.44
CA ASP A 234 11.10 -31.76 17.83
C ASP A 234 9.85 -32.38 18.48
N ASN A 235 9.49 -33.59 18.02
CA ASN A 235 8.36 -34.35 18.56
C ASN A 235 7.00 -33.62 18.47
N PHE A 236 6.82 -32.71 17.51
CA PHE A 236 5.57 -31.95 17.38
C PHE A 236 4.35 -32.85 17.15
N LYS A 237 4.51 -33.95 16.39
CA LYS A 237 3.46 -34.97 16.25
C LYS A 237 3.01 -35.55 17.59
N ASN A 238 3.93 -35.92 18.48
CA ASN A 238 3.59 -36.45 19.81
C ASN A 238 2.82 -35.42 20.66
N PHE A 239 3.23 -34.15 20.56
CA PHE A 239 2.51 -33.04 21.20
C PHE A 239 1.07 -32.92 20.70
N ASN A 240 0.88 -32.96 19.37
CA ASN A 240 -0.45 -32.94 18.75
C ASN A 240 -1.30 -34.16 19.11
N ASP A 241 -0.71 -35.36 19.10
CA ASP A 241 -1.43 -36.59 19.42
C ASP A 241 -1.89 -36.59 20.89
N THR A 242 -1.17 -35.88 21.78
CA THR A 242 -1.49 -35.80 23.22
C THR A 242 -2.45 -34.66 23.57
N LEU A 243 -2.27 -33.48 22.98
CA LEU A 243 -2.98 -32.25 23.36
C LEU A 243 -3.96 -31.73 22.30
N GLY A 244 -3.97 -32.35 21.12
CA GLY A 244 -4.80 -31.96 19.98
C GLY A 244 -4.20 -30.83 19.14
N HIS A 245 -4.64 -30.75 17.88
CA HIS A 245 -4.13 -29.80 16.90
C HIS A 245 -4.30 -28.33 17.29
N LEU A 246 -5.33 -27.97 18.05
CA LEU A 246 -5.53 -26.59 18.51
C LEU A 246 -4.37 -26.11 19.39
N GLN A 247 -3.84 -26.99 20.24
CA GLN A 247 -2.71 -26.66 21.09
C GLN A 247 -1.40 -26.63 20.29
N GLY A 248 -1.24 -27.52 19.30
CA GLY A 248 -0.11 -27.48 18.37
C GLY A 248 -0.08 -26.22 17.52
N ASP A 249 -1.24 -25.77 17.04
CA ASP A 249 -1.38 -24.49 16.31
C ASP A 249 -0.93 -23.31 17.17
N GLN A 250 -1.27 -23.32 18.47
CA GLN A 250 -0.82 -22.30 19.40
C GLN A 250 0.70 -22.37 19.63
N LEU A 251 1.25 -23.57 19.78
CA LEU A 251 2.69 -23.79 19.87
C LEU A 251 3.43 -23.23 18.64
N LEU A 252 2.92 -23.46 17.43
CA LEU A 252 3.51 -22.95 16.19
C LEU A 252 3.50 -21.41 16.14
N ARG A 253 2.44 -20.76 16.61
CA ARG A 253 2.36 -19.29 16.70
C ARG A 253 3.41 -18.74 17.65
N GLU A 254 3.50 -19.30 18.84
CA GLU A 254 4.43 -18.85 19.88
C GLU A 254 5.89 -19.09 19.45
N ALA A 255 6.19 -20.28 18.92
CA ALA A 255 7.52 -20.61 18.42
C ALA A 255 7.93 -19.71 17.25
N GLY A 256 7.03 -19.48 16.29
CA GLY A 256 7.27 -18.56 15.18
C GLY A 256 7.55 -17.12 15.63
N SER A 257 6.76 -16.62 16.59
CA SER A 257 6.96 -15.30 17.18
C SER A 257 8.30 -15.20 17.93
N LEU A 258 8.66 -16.24 18.69
CA LEU A 258 9.92 -16.27 19.44
C LEU A 258 11.12 -16.28 18.50
N MET A 259 11.12 -17.17 17.50
CA MET A 259 12.20 -17.21 16.50
C MET A 259 12.34 -15.88 15.75
N ARG A 260 11.22 -15.23 15.39
CA ARG A 260 11.26 -13.90 14.76
C ARG A 260 11.90 -12.83 15.65
N GLY A 261 11.68 -12.89 16.97
CA GLY A 261 12.30 -11.97 17.93
C GLY A 261 13.78 -12.26 18.22
N THR A 262 14.23 -13.49 17.96
CA THR A 262 15.61 -13.91 18.22
C THR A 262 16.57 -13.56 17.08
N ILE A 263 16.11 -13.61 15.83
CA ILE A 263 16.94 -13.32 14.64
C ILE A 263 17.24 -11.82 14.48
N GLY A 264 18.31 -11.48 13.75
CA GLY A 264 18.69 -10.07 13.51
C GLY A 264 17.82 -9.36 12.47
N GLU A 265 17.88 -8.03 12.42
CA GLU A 265 17.08 -7.21 11.48
C GLU A 265 17.33 -7.54 9.99
N LYS A 266 18.53 -8.02 9.66
CA LYS A 266 18.94 -8.39 8.29
C LYS A 266 18.59 -9.83 7.94
N ASP A 267 18.22 -10.63 8.94
CA ASP A 267 17.84 -12.01 8.76
C ASP A 267 16.35 -12.10 8.39
N TYR A 268 15.98 -13.20 7.72
CA TYR A 268 14.61 -13.40 7.25
C TYR A 268 14.12 -14.78 7.63
N ILE A 269 12.95 -14.85 8.27
CA ILE A 269 12.32 -16.10 8.68
C ILE A 269 11.00 -16.28 7.93
N ALA A 270 10.69 -17.52 7.59
CA ALA A 270 9.41 -17.92 7.06
C ALA A 270 8.98 -19.28 7.65
N ARG A 271 7.68 -19.57 7.59
CA ARG A 271 7.20 -20.94 7.78
C ARG A 271 7.37 -21.70 6.46
N TYR A 272 8.10 -22.82 6.52
CA TYR A 272 8.33 -23.67 5.36
C TYR A 272 7.09 -24.53 5.07
N GLY A 273 6.53 -25.16 6.11
CA GLY A 273 5.29 -25.94 6.06
C GLY A 273 5.16 -26.82 7.30
N GLY A 274 3.94 -27.21 7.70
CA GLY A 274 3.75 -28.07 8.88
C GLY A 274 4.41 -27.50 10.15
N GLU A 275 5.33 -28.24 10.75
CA GLU A 275 6.13 -27.84 11.92
C GLU A 275 7.52 -27.26 11.58
N GLU A 276 7.76 -27.00 10.29
CA GLU A 276 9.06 -26.57 9.75
C GLU A 276 9.11 -25.07 9.47
N PHE A 277 10.25 -24.48 9.81
CA PHE A 277 10.59 -23.08 9.62
C PHE A 277 11.92 -22.97 8.86
N ILE A 278 12.10 -21.85 8.16
CA ILE A 278 13.31 -21.60 7.40
C ILE A 278 13.82 -20.19 7.67
N VAL A 279 15.13 -20.07 7.90
CA VAL A 279 15.79 -18.78 8.13
C VAL A 279 16.89 -18.54 7.11
N MET A 280 16.92 -17.35 6.54
CA MET A 280 18.03 -16.78 5.79
C MET A 280 18.80 -15.89 6.76
N CYS A 281 20.06 -16.25 7.04
CA CYS A 281 20.97 -15.41 7.80
C CYS A 281 21.86 -14.61 6.84
N ASP A 282 21.94 -13.29 7.03
CA ASP A 282 22.79 -12.37 6.26
C ASP A 282 24.26 -12.40 6.75
N SER A 283 24.75 -13.60 7.03
CA SER A 283 26.13 -13.88 7.44
C SER A 283 26.54 -15.28 7.00
N VAL A 284 27.84 -15.44 6.81
CA VAL A 284 28.51 -16.71 6.49
C VAL A 284 29.71 -16.97 7.39
N ASP A 285 29.93 -16.10 8.39
CA ASP A 285 30.89 -16.36 9.46
C ASP A 285 30.32 -17.50 10.32
N ARG A 286 31.03 -18.63 10.32
CA ARG A 286 30.60 -19.85 11.00
C ARG A 286 30.35 -19.62 12.50
N ASN A 287 31.11 -18.75 13.15
CA ASN A 287 30.92 -18.46 14.58
C ASN A 287 29.63 -17.68 14.82
N LEU A 288 29.34 -16.67 13.99
CA LEU A 288 28.10 -15.89 14.09
C LEU A 288 26.87 -16.74 13.77
N VAL A 289 26.97 -17.56 12.72
CA VAL A 289 25.91 -18.48 12.30
C VAL A 289 25.64 -19.54 13.38
N ALA A 290 26.70 -20.12 13.96
CA ALA A 290 26.58 -21.06 15.06
C ALA A 290 25.99 -20.41 16.32
N PHE A 291 26.41 -19.19 16.64
CA PHE A 291 25.86 -18.43 17.76
C PHE A 291 24.36 -18.19 17.62
N LEU A 292 23.90 -17.80 16.42
CA LEU A 292 22.47 -17.63 16.15
C LEU A 292 21.70 -18.96 16.28
N ALA A 293 22.25 -20.05 15.73
CA ALA A 293 21.63 -21.37 15.82
C ALA A 293 21.50 -21.85 17.28
N HIS A 294 22.58 -21.71 18.06
CA HIS A 294 22.59 -22.04 19.48
C HIS A 294 21.54 -21.22 20.25
N ARG A 295 21.52 -19.91 20.00
CA ARG A 295 20.55 -19.01 20.64
C ARG A 295 19.10 -19.38 20.30
N LEU A 296 18.80 -19.76 19.06
CA LEU A 296 17.47 -20.23 18.68
C LEU A 296 17.07 -21.50 19.45
N CYS A 297 17.97 -22.48 19.57
CA CYS A 297 17.71 -23.69 20.37
C CYS A 297 17.46 -23.34 21.84
N ASP A 298 18.31 -22.52 22.45
CA ASP A 298 18.22 -22.15 23.87
C ASP A 298 16.94 -21.39 24.19
N GLU A 299 16.58 -20.37 23.38
CA GLU A 299 15.39 -19.55 23.62
C GLU A 299 14.12 -20.41 23.53
N ILE A 300 14.03 -21.31 22.54
CA ILE A 300 12.89 -22.24 22.42
C ILE A 300 12.85 -23.20 23.61
N ALA A 301 13.97 -23.81 23.97
CA ALA A 301 14.03 -24.77 25.08
C ALA A 301 13.71 -24.13 26.44
N ALA A 302 14.12 -22.88 26.65
CA ALA A 302 13.85 -22.14 27.88
C ALA A 302 12.41 -21.63 27.98
N TYR A 303 11.74 -21.39 26.85
CA TYR A 303 10.42 -20.78 26.83
C TYR A 303 9.35 -21.69 27.50
N PRO A 304 8.49 -21.15 28.38
CA PRO A 304 7.49 -21.93 29.09
C PRO A 304 6.23 -22.15 28.23
N PHE A 305 6.35 -22.87 27.13
CA PHE A 305 5.21 -23.23 26.28
C PHE A 305 4.14 -23.99 27.07
N VAL A 306 2.87 -23.64 26.86
CA VAL A 306 1.73 -24.36 27.44
C VAL A 306 1.71 -25.79 26.88
N GLY A 307 1.74 -26.78 27.77
CA GLY A 307 1.71 -28.20 27.42
C GLY A 307 3.09 -28.83 27.25
N ARG A 308 4.19 -28.09 27.48
CA ARG A 308 5.56 -28.64 27.38
C ARG A 308 5.82 -29.84 28.30
N GLU A 309 4.99 -30.03 29.32
CA GLU A 309 5.09 -31.11 30.31
C GLU A 309 4.92 -32.51 29.70
N VAL A 310 4.28 -32.61 28.53
CA VAL A 310 4.08 -33.89 27.81
C VAL A 310 5.28 -34.29 26.96
N GLN A 311 6.29 -33.42 26.85
CA GLN A 311 7.46 -33.62 26.01
C GLN A 311 8.68 -34.09 26.84
N PRO A 312 9.67 -34.72 26.20
CA PRO A 312 10.94 -35.06 26.84
C PRO A 312 11.55 -33.85 27.55
N ASP A 313 12.14 -34.08 28.73
CA ASP A 313 12.76 -33.05 29.58
C ASP A 313 11.82 -31.88 29.97
N LYS A 314 10.50 -32.04 29.75
CA LYS A 314 9.47 -31.03 29.98
C LYS A 314 9.76 -29.71 29.24
N ALA A 315 10.33 -29.82 28.04
CA ALA A 315 10.68 -28.68 27.19
C ALA A 315 10.27 -28.93 25.73
N ILE A 316 9.99 -27.85 25.00
CA ILE A 316 9.92 -27.88 23.54
C ILE A 316 11.33 -27.61 23.04
N SER A 317 11.82 -28.39 22.07
CA SER A 317 13.10 -28.14 21.43
C SER A 317 12.96 -28.05 19.92
N ILE A 318 13.98 -27.51 19.27
CA ILE A 318 14.10 -27.52 17.81
C ILE A 318 15.39 -28.20 17.38
N SER A 319 15.33 -28.86 16.23
CA SER A 319 16.49 -29.29 15.49
C SER A 319 16.73 -28.34 14.32
N ILE A 320 18.01 -28.05 14.04
CA ILE A 320 18.40 -27.11 12.98
C ILE A 320 19.43 -27.76 12.05
N GLY A 321 19.25 -27.61 10.75
CA GLY A 321 20.25 -27.90 9.73
C GLY A 321 20.70 -26.64 9.02
N ILE A 322 22.00 -26.48 8.78
CA ILE A 322 22.57 -25.23 8.28
C ILE A 322 23.39 -25.48 7.02
N ALA A 323 23.09 -24.76 5.94
CA ALA A 323 23.92 -24.70 4.74
C ALA A 323 24.45 -23.28 4.52
N VAL A 324 25.69 -23.16 4.04
CA VAL A 324 26.36 -21.87 3.84
C VAL A 324 26.71 -21.73 2.37
N SER A 325 26.28 -20.63 1.74
CA SER A 325 26.66 -20.36 0.35
C SER A 325 28.16 -20.08 0.21
N GLU A 326 28.74 -20.63 -0.84
CA GLU A 326 30.16 -20.45 -1.15
C GLU A 326 30.39 -19.14 -1.90
N ARG A 327 29.43 -18.76 -2.75
CA ARG A 327 29.49 -17.53 -3.56
C ARG A 327 28.10 -16.89 -3.73
N PRO A 328 28.05 -15.57 -4.00
CA PRO A 328 26.82 -14.93 -4.44
C PRO A 328 26.30 -15.58 -5.73
N GLY A 329 24.99 -15.75 -5.83
CA GLY A 329 24.32 -16.32 -6.99
C GLY A 329 24.32 -17.85 -7.05
N ASP A 330 24.73 -18.53 -5.98
CA ASP A 330 24.53 -19.99 -5.87
C ASP A 330 23.03 -20.37 -5.97
N ASP A 331 22.77 -21.64 -6.27
CA ASP A 331 21.40 -22.15 -6.34
C ASP A 331 20.79 -22.23 -4.94
N LEU A 332 19.74 -21.42 -4.71
CA LEU A 332 19.02 -21.39 -3.45
C LEU A 332 18.36 -22.74 -3.13
N TYR A 333 17.81 -23.45 -4.12
CA TYR A 333 17.16 -24.75 -3.87
C TYR A 333 18.16 -25.81 -3.43
N ARG A 334 19.38 -25.78 -4.00
CA ARG A 334 20.49 -26.62 -3.54
C ARG A 334 20.82 -26.34 -2.07
N LEU A 335 20.98 -25.08 -1.68
CA LEU A 335 21.28 -24.71 -0.28
C LEU A 335 20.18 -25.15 0.70
N ILE A 336 18.91 -25.03 0.29
CA ILE A 336 17.77 -25.51 1.08
C ILE A 336 17.85 -27.03 1.28
N ALA A 337 18.15 -27.79 0.22
CA ALA A 337 18.30 -29.24 0.29
C ALA A 337 19.50 -29.67 1.15
N GLU A 338 20.62 -28.96 1.06
CA GLU A 338 21.81 -29.19 1.91
C GLU A 338 21.49 -28.92 3.40
N ALA A 339 20.72 -27.85 3.68
CA ALA A 339 20.29 -27.54 5.04
C ALA A 339 19.32 -28.60 5.58
N ASP A 340 18.41 -29.12 4.75
CA ASP A 340 17.48 -30.20 5.13
C ASP A 340 18.23 -31.51 5.46
N GLN A 341 19.26 -31.86 4.68
CA GLN A 341 20.13 -33.01 4.99
C GLN A 341 20.84 -32.84 6.33
N ALA A 342 21.33 -31.64 6.64
CA ALA A 342 21.93 -31.36 7.94
C ALA A 342 20.90 -31.41 9.08
N LEU A 343 19.65 -31.00 8.84
CA LEU A 343 18.56 -31.07 9.82
C LEU A 343 18.28 -32.53 10.20
N TYR A 344 18.29 -33.42 9.22
CA TYR A 344 18.14 -34.85 9.45
C TYR A 344 19.22 -35.39 10.40
N VAL A 345 20.48 -34.96 10.23
CA VAL A 345 21.59 -35.32 11.13
C VAL A 345 21.33 -34.78 12.54
N SER A 346 20.84 -33.55 12.70
CA SER A 346 20.45 -33.02 14.01
C SER A 346 19.36 -33.86 14.70
N LYS A 347 18.32 -34.26 13.96
CA LYS A 347 17.23 -35.09 14.47
C LYS A 347 17.72 -36.48 14.92
N ARG A 348 18.62 -37.10 14.15
CA ARG A 348 19.22 -38.41 14.51
C ARG A 348 20.26 -38.31 15.61
N GLY A 349 20.95 -37.18 15.71
CA GLY A 349 22.00 -36.93 16.70
C GLY A 349 21.48 -36.76 18.13
N GLY A 350 20.17 -36.84 18.37
CA GLY A 350 19.57 -36.67 19.69
C GLY A 350 18.77 -35.38 19.86
N LYS A 351 18.44 -34.68 18.75
CA LYS A 351 17.57 -33.50 18.73
C LYS A 351 18.14 -32.31 19.54
N ASN A 352 17.37 -31.24 19.67
CA ASN A 352 17.74 -30.01 20.39
C ASN A 352 19.16 -29.49 20.05
N ARG A 353 19.47 -29.39 18.76
CA ARG A 353 20.82 -29.06 18.28
C ARG A 353 20.80 -28.53 16.86
N TYR A 354 21.93 -27.98 16.45
CA TYR A 354 22.20 -27.63 15.07
C TYR A 354 23.33 -28.46 14.48
N THR A 355 23.29 -28.65 13.15
CA THR A 355 24.34 -29.30 12.38
C THR A 355 24.62 -28.46 11.14
N PHE A 356 25.90 -28.23 10.82
CA PHE A 356 26.29 -27.66 9.53
C PHE A 356 26.38 -28.78 8.50
N PHE A 357 25.88 -28.53 7.30
CA PHE A 357 26.12 -29.39 6.15
C PHE A 357 27.62 -29.50 5.89
N ASP A 358 28.12 -30.73 5.77
CA ASP A 358 29.50 -31.01 5.39
C ASP A 358 29.50 -31.93 4.16
N ASN A 359 30.05 -31.44 3.06
CA ASN A 359 30.11 -32.15 1.78
C ASN A 359 31.12 -33.33 1.80
N ARG A 360 31.84 -33.54 2.90
CA ARG A 360 32.88 -34.59 3.03
C ARG A 360 32.38 -35.90 3.63
N GLU A 361 31.18 -35.92 4.21
CA GLU A 361 30.51 -37.16 4.60
C GLU A 361 29.34 -37.39 3.63
N PRO A 362 29.50 -38.22 2.58
CA PRO A 362 28.36 -38.66 1.82
C PRO A 362 27.47 -39.47 2.77
N LEU A 363 26.32 -38.90 3.15
CA LEU A 363 25.24 -39.63 3.78
C LEU A 363 24.86 -40.77 2.83
N SER A 364 25.35 -41.97 3.11
CA SER A 364 24.98 -43.19 2.42
C SER A 364 23.52 -43.52 2.75
N LEU A 365 22.56 -42.85 2.11
CA LEU A 365 21.13 -43.04 2.42
C LEU A 365 20.28 -43.03 1.14
N TYR A 366 20.42 -44.13 0.39
CA TYR A 366 19.30 -44.85 -0.24
C TYR A 366 19.60 -46.35 -0.06
N SER A 367 19.29 -46.89 1.11
CA SER A 367 19.25 -48.34 1.36
C SER A 367 18.25 -48.64 2.45
#